data_AF-A0A814MUW6-F1
#
_entry.id   AF-A0A814MUW6-F1
#
_cell.length_a   1.000
_cell.length_b   1.000
_cell.length_c   1.000
_cell.angle_alpha   90.00
_cell.angle_beta   90.00
_cell.angle_gamma   90.00
#
_symmetry.space_group_name_H-M   'P 1'
#
loop_
_entity.id
_entity.type
_entity.pdbx_description
1 polymer ?
#
loop_
_entity_poly.entity_id
_entity_poly.type
_entity_poly.pdbx_seq_one_letter_code
_entity_poly.pdbx_strand_id
1 'polypeptide(L)'
;MNANSIGDPVPCSPRKLSNAGRPLTILAEEQQETIRFHMHSLLAERIYPSVAKVLIRIRSTDADFPVQSSTTLWRWMRKIGFKYQRTSKVKVPLDTLTFMAARARYFASLDELRSTGPKIFWYDETWANQNEEKRFVWTDRMTGKG
;
A
#
# COMPACT_ATOMS: atom_id res chain seq x y z
N MET A 1 -42.51 -38.09 18.91
CA MET A 1 -43.00 -37.21 17.83
C MET A 1 -42.70 -35.77 18.22
N ASN A 2 -42.21 -35.01 17.25
CA ASN A 2 -41.50 -33.73 17.35
C ASN A 2 -42.36 -32.55 17.84
N ALA A 3 -41.71 -31.54 18.43
CA ALA A 3 -41.72 -30.17 17.87
C ALA A 3 -40.68 -29.28 18.57
N ASN A 4 -39.61 -28.93 17.85
CA ASN A 4 -38.69 -27.84 18.20
C ASN A 4 -39.44 -26.50 18.04
N SER A 5 -39.55 -25.71 19.12
CA SER A 5 -40.02 -24.32 19.03
C SER A 5 -38.89 -23.44 18.46
N ILE A 6 -38.99 -23.12 17.17
CA ILE A 6 -38.13 -22.14 16.51
C ILE A 6 -38.57 -20.77 17.04
N GLY A 7 -37.72 -20.11 17.82
CA GLY A 7 -37.97 -18.75 18.31
C GLY A 7 -38.11 -17.76 17.15
N ASP A 8 -39.13 -16.89 17.25
CA ASP A 8 -39.41 -15.89 16.22
C ASP A 8 -38.20 -14.97 16.00
N PRO A 9 -37.86 -14.62 14.75
CA PRO A 9 -36.76 -13.72 14.46
C PRO A 9 -37.06 -12.32 15.02
N VAL A 10 -36.16 -11.82 15.86
CA VAL A 10 -36.22 -10.45 16.39
C VAL A 10 -36.24 -9.46 15.20
N PRO A 11 -37.23 -8.55 15.11
CA PRO A 11 -37.29 -7.57 14.04
C PRO A 11 -36.14 -6.59 14.20
N CYS A 12 -35.10 -6.77 13.40
CA CYS A 12 -34.00 -5.81 13.31
C CYS A 12 -34.47 -4.68 12.39
N SER A 13 -34.49 -3.43 12.90
CA SER A 13 -34.90 -2.27 12.10
C SER A 13 -34.08 -2.21 10.81
N PRO A 14 -34.68 -1.95 9.64
CA PRO A 14 -33.94 -1.89 8.38
C PRO A 14 -32.81 -0.86 8.51
N ARG A 15 -31.60 -1.26 8.12
CA ARG A 15 -30.44 -0.35 8.11
C ARG A 15 -30.84 0.89 7.32
N LYS A 16 -30.89 2.06 7.97
CA LYS A 16 -31.14 3.34 7.30
C LYS A 16 -30.13 3.46 6.16
N LEU A 17 -30.62 3.36 4.92
CA LEU A 17 -29.81 3.68 3.75
C LEU A 17 -29.47 5.16 3.91
N SER A 18 -28.19 5.46 4.06
CA SER A 18 -27.75 6.85 4.17
C SER A 18 -28.03 7.52 2.83
N ASN A 19 -29.10 8.29 2.76
CA ASN A 19 -29.32 9.27 1.70
C ASN A 19 -28.31 10.39 1.90
N ALA A 20 -27.04 10.13 1.58
CA ALA A 20 -26.11 11.21 1.33
C ALA A 20 -26.59 11.87 0.04
N GLY A 21 -27.43 12.89 0.14
CA GLY A 21 -28.04 13.62 -0.98
C GLY A 21 -27.06 14.33 -1.91
N ARG A 22 -25.76 13.99 -1.87
CA ARG A 22 -24.80 14.42 -2.87
C ARG A 22 -24.95 13.54 -4.11
N PRO A 23 -25.13 14.15 -5.29
CA PRO A 23 -25.14 13.40 -6.54
C PRO A 23 -23.83 12.62 -6.68
N LEU A 24 -23.93 11.42 -7.24
CA LEU A 24 -22.74 10.62 -7.54
C LEU A 24 -21.93 11.37 -8.59
N THR A 25 -20.72 11.81 -8.26
CA THR A 25 -19.82 12.45 -9.23
C THR A 25 -19.41 11.40 -10.27
N ILE A 26 -19.97 11.47 -11.47
CA ILE A 26 -19.62 10.62 -12.61
C ILE A 26 -18.53 11.35 -13.41
N LEU A 27 -17.38 10.72 -13.60
CA LEU A 27 -16.29 11.29 -14.39
C LEU A 27 -16.36 10.80 -15.84
N ALA A 28 -16.22 11.74 -16.77
CA ALA A 28 -15.96 11.46 -18.17
C ALA A 28 -14.61 10.75 -18.34
N GLU A 29 -14.39 10.11 -19.48
CA GLU A 29 -13.14 9.41 -19.77
C GLU A 29 -11.94 10.37 -19.75
N GLU A 30 -12.09 11.57 -20.32
CA GLU A 30 -11.07 12.62 -20.32
C GLU A 30 -10.60 12.97 -18.90
N GLN A 31 -11.54 13.10 -17.97
CA GLN A 31 -11.25 13.43 -16.56
C GLN A 31 -10.55 12.27 -15.84
N GLN A 32 -10.84 11.03 -16.22
CA GLN A 32 -10.12 9.87 -15.72
C GLN A 32 -8.68 9.87 -16.23
N GLU A 33 -8.46 10.27 -17.48
CA GLU A 33 -7.13 10.39 -18.06
C GLU A 33 -6.32 11.51 -17.39
N THR A 34 -6.95 12.64 -17.06
CA THR A 34 -6.31 13.70 -16.25
C THR A 34 -5.79 13.16 -14.91
N ILE A 35 -6.57 12.31 -14.22
CA ILE A 35 -6.14 11.68 -12.97
C ILE A 35 -4.93 10.76 -13.22
N ARG A 36 -4.94 9.95 -14.29
CA ARG A 36 -3.80 9.09 -14.64
C ARG A 36 -2.56 9.90 -14.94
N PHE A 37 -2.69 10.95 -15.75
CA PHE A 37 -1.60 11.83 -16.12
C PHE A 37 -0.89 12.39 -14.89
N HIS A 38 -1.61 13.09 -14.01
CA HIS A 38 -0.99 13.69 -12.82
C HIS A 38 -0.40 12.65 -11.85
N MET A 39 -1.01 11.47 -11.76
CA MET A 39 -0.46 10.37 -10.98
C MET A 39 0.89 9.90 -11.53
N HIS A 40 0.97 9.69 -12.84
CA HIS A 40 2.19 9.26 -13.52
C HIS A 40 3.25 10.36 -13.56
N SER A 41 2.88 11.63 -13.69
CA SER A 41 3.81 12.76 -13.58
C SER A 41 4.51 12.79 -12.21
N LEU A 42 3.77 12.57 -11.12
CA LEU A 42 4.38 12.51 -9.78
C LEU A 42 5.39 11.38 -9.66
N LEU A 43 5.07 10.21 -10.22
CA LEU A 43 5.98 9.07 -10.25
C LEU A 43 7.24 9.37 -11.09
N ALA A 44 7.07 10.02 -12.26
CA ALA A 44 8.19 10.45 -13.10
C ALA A 44 9.10 11.47 -12.39
N GLU A 45 8.52 12.37 -11.59
CA GLU A 45 9.24 13.34 -10.74
C GLU A 45 9.89 12.69 -9.50
N ARG A 46 9.80 11.35 -9.33
CA ARG A 46 10.24 10.61 -8.13
C ARG A 46 9.58 11.07 -6.83
N ILE A 47 8.40 11.68 -6.93
CA ILE A 47 7.61 12.12 -5.78
C ILE A 47 6.58 11.04 -5.47
N TYR A 48 6.65 10.42 -4.29
CA TYR A 48 5.64 9.46 -3.89
C TYR A 48 4.24 10.08 -3.92
N PRO A 49 3.33 9.54 -4.77
CA PRO A 49 2.00 10.10 -4.93
C PRO A 49 1.17 9.79 -3.69
N SER A 50 0.49 10.81 -3.20
CA SER A 50 -0.60 10.67 -2.24
C SER A 50 -1.85 11.25 -2.85
N VAL A 51 -3.02 10.79 -2.41
CA VAL A 51 -4.31 11.32 -2.89
C VAL A 51 -4.36 12.84 -2.74
N ALA A 52 -3.83 13.38 -1.63
CA ALA A 52 -3.76 14.82 -1.41
C ALA A 52 -2.84 15.52 -2.42
N LYS A 53 -1.65 14.97 -2.72
CA LYS A 53 -0.74 15.55 -3.72
C LYS A 53 -1.33 15.54 -5.11
N VAL A 54 -1.97 14.43 -5.49
CA VAL A 54 -2.65 14.32 -6.79
C VAL A 54 -3.78 15.35 -6.87
N LEU A 55 -4.59 15.49 -5.81
CA LEU A 55 -5.67 16.48 -5.76
C LEU A 55 -5.15 17.92 -5.86
N ILE A 56 -4.06 18.25 -5.15
CA ILE A 56 -3.42 19.57 -5.22
C ILE A 56 -2.93 19.84 -6.64
N ARG A 57 -2.30 18.85 -7.29
CA ARG A 57 -1.77 19.00 -8.65
C ARG A 57 -2.91 19.22 -9.66
N ILE A 58 -3.96 18.40 -9.59
CA ILE A 58 -5.15 18.57 -10.43
C ILE A 58 -5.73 19.97 -10.25
N ARG A 59 -5.98 20.40 -9.01
CA ARG A 59 -6.55 21.73 -8.70
C ARG A 59 -5.67 22.89 -9.14
N SER A 60 -4.35 22.72 -9.14
CA SER A 60 -3.42 23.75 -9.62
C SER A 60 -3.48 23.96 -11.13
N THR A 61 -3.95 22.95 -11.88
CA THR A 61 -4.08 23.00 -13.34
C THR A 61 -5.53 23.28 -13.76
N ASP A 62 -6.50 22.70 -13.07
CA ASP A 62 -7.93 22.83 -13.32
C ASP A 62 -8.67 22.98 -11.98
N ALA A 63 -9.04 24.23 -11.64
CA ALA A 63 -9.71 24.56 -10.40
C ALA A 63 -11.15 24.01 -10.34
N ASP A 64 -11.80 23.87 -11.50
CA ASP A 64 -13.20 23.48 -11.65
C ASP A 64 -13.38 21.97 -11.83
N PHE A 65 -12.29 21.19 -11.66
CA PHE A 65 -12.33 19.74 -11.75
C PHE A 65 -13.44 19.15 -10.84
N PRO A 66 -14.27 18.20 -11.31
CA PRO A 66 -15.45 17.72 -10.58
C PRO A 66 -15.12 17.03 -9.25
N VAL A 67 -13.88 16.54 -9.09
CA VAL A 67 -13.44 15.88 -7.84
C VAL A 67 -12.75 16.88 -6.93
N GLN A 68 -13.48 17.32 -5.91
CA GLN A 68 -13.00 18.29 -4.93
C GLN A 68 -12.71 17.69 -3.54
N SER A 69 -12.80 16.36 -3.38
CA SER A 69 -12.49 15.72 -2.11
C SER A 69 -11.52 14.57 -2.27
N SER A 70 -10.58 14.44 -1.33
CA SER A 70 -9.62 13.33 -1.29
C SER A 70 -10.33 11.98 -1.28
N THR A 71 -11.43 11.86 -0.53
CA THR A 71 -12.20 10.61 -0.47
C THR A 71 -12.83 10.25 -1.81
N THR A 72 -13.36 11.24 -2.54
CA THR A 72 -13.92 11.02 -3.88
C THR A 72 -12.82 10.66 -4.87
N LEU A 73 -11.67 11.34 -4.83
CA LEU A 73 -10.52 11.04 -5.68
C LEU A 73 -10.00 9.63 -5.43
N TRP A 74 -9.85 9.22 -4.18
CA TRP A 74 -9.42 7.87 -3.82
C TRP A 74 -10.34 6.79 -4.38
N ARG A 75 -11.67 7.01 -4.33
CA ARG A 75 -12.66 6.09 -4.93
C ARG A 75 -12.48 6.00 -6.44
N TRP A 76 -12.26 7.13 -7.09
CA TRP A 76 -12.05 7.18 -8.54
C TRP A 76 -10.72 6.55 -8.97
N MET A 77 -9.62 6.83 -8.28
CA MET A 77 -8.33 6.19 -8.53
C MET A 77 -8.46 4.65 -8.46
N ARG A 78 -9.17 4.12 -7.46
CA ARG A 78 -9.46 2.68 -7.38
C ARG A 78 -10.31 2.17 -8.54
N LYS A 79 -11.33 2.93 -8.94
CA LYS A 79 -12.20 2.57 -10.07
C LYS A 79 -11.47 2.56 -11.42
N ILE A 80 -10.51 3.47 -11.59
CA ILE A 80 -9.67 3.61 -12.80
C ILE A 80 -8.65 2.47 -12.91
N GLY A 81 -8.28 1.83 -11.80
CA GLY A 81 -7.38 0.68 -11.78
C GLY A 81 -6.17 0.82 -10.85
N PHE A 82 -6.03 1.95 -10.14
CA PHE A 82 -4.93 2.13 -9.19
C PHE A 82 -5.16 1.35 -7.90
N LYS A 83 -4.12 0.66 -7.44
CA LYS A 83 -4.14 -0.10 -6.19
C LYS A 83 -3.04 0.38 -5.26
N TYR A 84 -3.44 0.76 -4.05
CA TYR A 84 -2.50 1.00 -2.96
C TYR A 84 -2.15 -0.35 -2.31
N GLN A 85 -0.91 -0.79 -2.44
CA GLN A 85 -0.47 -2.09 -1.94
C GLN A 85 0.90 -2.02 -1.27
N ARG A 86 1.19 -3.04 -0.47
CA ARG A 86 2.47 -3.18 0.20
C ARG A 86 3.54 -3.52 -0.85
N THR A 87 4.65 -2.80 -0.83
CA THR A 87 5.83 -3.15 -1.62
C THR A 87 6.35 -4.51 -1.15
N SER A 88 6.54 -5.44 -2.08
CA SER A 88 7.33 -6.64 -1.80
C SER A 88 8.80 -6.26 -1.94
N LYS A 89 9.45 -5.92 -0.82
CA LYS A 89 10.92 -5.94 -0.78
C LYS A 89 11.35 -7.34 -1.23
N VAL A 90 12.41 -7.43 -2.04
CA VAL A 90 13.01 -8.70 -2.45
C VAL A 90 13.10 -9.58 -1.21
N LYS A 91 12.48 -10.76 -1.25
CA LYS A 91 12.66 -11.75 -0.19
C LYS A 91 14.11 -12.18 -0.31
N VAL A 92 14.98 -11.64 0.55
CA VAL A 92 16.32 -12.20 0.72
C VAL A 92 16.08 -13.68 1.01
N PRO A 93 16.60 -14.61 0.20
CA PRO A 93 16.30 -16.02 0.33
C PRO A 93 17.11 -16.61 1.51
N LEU A 94 16.80 -16.11 2.71
CA LEU A 94 17.35 -16.52 4.00
C LEU A 94 17.02 -17.99 4.29
N ASP A 95 16.03 -18.56 3.59
CA ASP A 95 15.59 -19.95 3.74
C ASP A 95 16.30 -20.91 2.77
N THR A 96 17.28 -20.44 1.98
CA THR A 96 18.06 -21.35 1.13
C THR A 96 18.93 -22.25 2.00
N LEU A 97 18.99 -23.55 1.69
CA LEU A 97 19.78 -24.53 2.45
C LEU A 97 21.24 -24.11 2.63
N THR A 98 21.82 -23.47 1.61
CA THR A 98 23.20 -22.95 1.64
C THR A 98 23.37 -21.82 2.67
N PHE A 99 22.41 -20.90 2.76
CA PHE A 99 22.40 -19.83 3.75
C PHE A 99 22.25 -20.39 5.16
N MET A 100 21.35 -21.36 5.36
CA MET A 100 21.16 -22.04 6.65
C MET A 100 22.44 -22.76 7.10
N ALA A 101 23.12 -23.48 6.20
CA ALA A 101 24.37 -24.16 6.49
C ALA A 101 25.50 -23.17 6.84
N ALA A 102 25.62 -22.06 6.10
CA ALA A 102 26.59 -21.01 6.38
C ALA A 102 26.35 -20.39 7.77
N ARG A 103 25.08 -20.11 8.10
CA ARG A 103 24.67 -19.57 9.40
C ARG A 103 24.98 -20.52 10.55
N ALA A 104 24.72 -21.82 10.37
CA ALA A 104 25.04 -22.84 11.38
C ALA A 104 26.55 -22.92 11.67
N ARG A 105 27.38 -22.93 10.62
CA ARG A 105 28.85 -22.91 10.77
C ARG A 105 29.33 -21.65 11.48
N TYR A 106 28.79 -20.50 11.11
CA TYR A 106 29.12 -19.23 11.74
C TYR A 106 28.80 -19.25 13.25
N PHE A 107 27.64 -19.73 13.66
CA PHE A 107 27.32 -19.83 15.08
C PHE A 107 28.22 -20.82 15.84
N ALA A 108 28.54 -21.97 15.24
CA ALA A 108 29.49 -22.91 15.84
C ALA A 108 30.86 -22.26 16.10
N SER A 109 31.40 -21.51 15.12
CA SER A 109 32.66 -20.77 15.31
C SER A 109 32.54 -19.67 16.37
N LEU A 110 31.38 -19.03 16.48
CA LEU A 110 31.13 -17.99 17.47
C LEU A 110 31.12 -18.55 18.90
N ASP A 111 30.55 -19.74 19.09
CA ASP A 111 30.49 -20.38 20.40
C ASP A 111 31.88 -20.85 20.85
N GLU A 112 32.70 -21.35 19.93
CA GLU A 112 34.12 -21.61 20.17
C GLU A 112 34.88 -20.33 20.55
N LEU A 113 34.68 -19.25 19.81
CA LEU A 113 35.25 -17.93 20.11
C LEU A 113 34.78 -17.36 21.44
N ARG A 114 33.56 -17.65 21.90
CA ARG A 114 33.09 -17.23 23.23
C ARG A 114 33.70 -18.08 24.34
N SER A 115 33.90 -19.37 24.09
CA SER A 115 34.50 -20.30 25.06
C SER A 115 35.96 -19.94 25.41
N THR A 116 36.66 -19.31 24.48
CA THR A 116 38.08 -18.91 24.61
C THR A 116 38.27 -17.56 25.33
N GLY A 117 37.18 -16.86 25.69
CA GLY A 117 37.20 -15.63 26.49
C GLY A 117 37.43 -14.25 25.81
N PRO A 118 37.64 -14.08 24.49
CA PRO A 118 37.75 -12.74 23.89
C PRO A 118 36.42 -11.97 23.91
N LYS A 119 36.50 -10.64 24.04
CA LYS A 119 35.35 -9.73 23.92
C LYS A 119 35.06 -9.45 22.45
N ILE A 120 33.83 -9.71 22.02
CA ILE A 120 33.38 -9.51 20.64
C ILE A 120 32.68 -8.15 20.53
N PHE A 121 33.15 -7.32 19.61
CA PHE A 121 32.53 -6.04 19.27
C PHE A 121 31.95 -6.12 17.86
N TRP A 122 30.67 -5.78 17.73
CA TRP A 122 29.99 -5.73 16.43
C TRP A 122 29.98 -4.29 15.95
N TYR A 123 30.38 -4.09 14.70
CA TYR A 123 30.25 -2.83 14.00
C TYR A 123 29.45 -3.07 12.73
N ASP A 124 28.46 -2.24 12.47
CA ASP A 124 27.64 -2.31 11.27
C ASP A 124 27.46 -0.90 10.71
N GLU A 125 27.67 -0.76 9.41
CA GLU A 125 27.44 0.48 8.68
C GLU A 125 26.10 0.35 7.95
N THR A 126 25.11 1.12 8.39
CA THR A 126 23.84 1.18 7.67
C THR A 126 23.85 2.39 6.73
N TRP A 127 23.95 2.14 5.42
CA TRP A 127 23.77 3.18 4.41
C TRP A 127 22.30 3.64 4.40
N ALA A 128 22.04 4.89 4.77
CA ALA A 128 20.73 5.51 4.60
C ALA A 128 20.50 5.81 3.11
N ASN A 129 19.88 4.87 2.40
CA ASN A 129 19.58 5.06 0.99
C ASN A 129 18.44 6.07 0.80
N GLN A 130 18.72 7.16 0.09
CA GLN A 130 17.73 8.15 -0.32
C GLN A 130 16.62 7.55 -1.21
N ASN A 131 16.87 6.36 -1.78
CA ASN A 131 15.95 5.57 -2.59
C ASN A 131 15.23 4.48 -1.79
N GLU A 132 15.19 4.53 -0.44
CA GLU A 132 14.40 3.55 0.30
C GLU A 132 12.93 3.65 -0.10
N GLU A 133 12.41 2.52 -0.61
CA GLU A 133 11.04 2.44 -1.05
C GLU A 133 10.09 2.46 0.15
N LYS A 134 9.02 3.26 0.05
CA LYS A 134 7.97 3.24 1.06
C LYS A 134 7.38 1.85 1.17
N ARG A 135 7.00 1.46 2.39
CA ARG A 135 6.33 0.18 2.66
C ARG A 135 5.06 -0.02 1.82
N PHE A 136 4.39 1.06 1.43
CA PHE A 136 3.20 1.04 0.62
C PHE A 136 3.30 2.04 -0.53
N VAL A 137 2.98 1.56 -1.72
CA VAL A 137 3.05 2.33 -2.97
C VAL A 137 1.75 2.17 -3.74
N TRP A 138 1.48 3.13 -4.61
CA TRP A 138 0.40 3.04 -5.58
C TRP A 138 0.92 2.34 -6.81
N THR A 139 0.19 1.32 -7.26
CA THR A 139 0.51 0.58 -8.48
C THR A 139 -0.62 0.74 -9.47
N ASP A 140 -0.27 0.95 -10.74
CA ASP A 140 -1.23 0.92 -11.83
C ASP A 140 -1.43 -0.52 -12.28
N ARG A 141 -2.67 -1.03 -12.22
CA ARG A 141 -2.98 -2.40 -12.65
C ARG A 141 -2.77 -2.59 -14.15
N MET A 142 -2.91 -1.54 -14.96
CA MET A 142 -2.75 -1.63 -16.40
C MET A 142 -1.28 -1.69 -16.81
N THR A 143 -0.41 -0.93 -16.13
CA THR A 143 1.02 -0.83 -16.49
C THR A 143 1.91 -1.75 -15.64
N GLY A 144 1.45 -2.20 -14.48
CA GLY A 144 2.24 -2.98 -13.52
C GLY A 144 3.38 -2.21 -12.84
N LYS A 145 3.51 -0.90 -13.13
CA LYS A 145 4.50 0.00 -12.55
C LYS A 145 3.93 0.71 -11.32
N GLY A 146 4.77 0.92 -10.30
CA GLY A 146 4.47 1.62 -9.06
C GLY A 146 5.64 2.46 -8.60
#